data_AF-A0A957N1P9-F1
#
_entry.id   AF-A0A957N1P9-F1
#
_cell.length_a   1.000
_cell.length_b   1.000
_cell.length_c   1.000
_cell.angle_alpha   90.00
_cell.angle_beta   90.00
_cell.angle_gamma   90.00
#
_symmetry.space_group_name_H-M   'P 1'
#
loop_
_entity.id
_entity.type
_entity.pdbx_description
1 polymer ?
#
loop_
_entity_poly.entity_id
_entity_poly.type
_entity_poly.pdbx_seq_one_letter_code
_entity_poly.pdbx_strand_id
1 'polypeptide(L)'
;MAAIEPAVIEPAVPTTPVHLTRLRPLDMGRMLDQAIRLYRRNFARFLVIAALVQLPSAVIILLSTSGTLLATFEMDPARMDVNRVLGMSGILFVMSILSAAWAQFGACVLTQSASDAYLGAPSPLRSAVRRAGRAWLAVLAAYLLAFLTIIPLVILFIIPIIGWLAAIPGTGMVAYFMAVILPLMVPVIVIEKRTGRQGIARAWHLARARFWWMFGFFSILWLFSVLVVQGPLYLLTSVLSLVGDATLSPALLGVLSALISFLLGVIYYPISVASAMLVYYDARVRHEGFDLALRTLPPENDGWESVDALLRTPPATSQRFRPTWGEVGAFSLIAIVAGVLFVAFALITSVTMLPLLQTGF
;
A
#
# COMPACT_ATOMS: atom_id res chain seq x y z
N MET A 1 12.22 -69.41 22.28
CA MET A 1 11.03 -68.70 21.76
C MET A 1 11.27 -67.21 21.97
N ALA A 2 12.00 -66.59 21.03
CA ALA A 2 12.40 -65.18 21.12
C ALA A 2 11.38 -64.34 20.34
N ALA A 3 10.75 -63.38 21.02
CA ALA A 3 9.74 -62.50 20.44
C ALA A 3 10.40 -61.51 19.46
N ILE A 4 9.86 -61.44 18.25
CA ILE A 4 10.24 -60.48 17.21
C ILE A 4 9.41 -59.21 17.46
N GLU A 5 10.06 -58.10 17.79
CA GLU A 5 9.43 -56.77 17.84
C GLU A 5 9.06 -56.31 16.42
N PRO A 6 7.85 -55.76 16.20
CA PRO A 6 7.46 -55.23 14.91
C PRO A 6 8.17 -53.89 14.63
N ALA A 7 8.89 -53.83 13.52
CA ALA A 7 9.51 -52.60 13.03
C ALA A 7 8.43 -51.53 12.75
N VAL A 8 8.45 -50.45 13.53
CA VAL A 8 7.64 -49.25 13.28
C VAL A 8 8.18 -48.60 12.01
N ILE A 9 7.43 -48.73 10.91
CA ILE A 9 7.71 -48.00 9.68
C ILE A 9 7.23 -46.56 9.90
N GLU A 10 8.14 -45.68 10.31
CA GLU A 10 7.88 -44.23 10.26
C GLU A 10 7.57 -43.84 8.82
N PRO A 11 6.47 -43.13 8.55
CA PRO A 11 6.19 -42.64 7.20
C PRO A 11 7.29 -41.66 6.82
N ALA A 12 8.04 -41.98 5.76
CA ALA A 12 9.06 -41.10 5.21
C ALA A 12 8.42 -39.74 4.88
N VAL A 13 8.69 -38.74 5.72
CA VAL A 13 8.39 -37.35 5.44
C VAL A 13 9.14 -37.00 4.16
N PRO A 14 8.48 -36.50 3.11
CA PRO A 14 9.17 -36.14 1.88
C PRO A 14 10.17 -35.02 2.17
N THR A 15 11.45 -35.38 2.25
CA THR A 15 12.63 -34.50 2.41
C THR A 15 12.88 -33.74 1.11
N THR A 16 11.89 -33.02 0.62
CA THR A 16 12.11 -32.12 -0.51
C THR A 16 12.99 -30.99 0.01
N PRO A 17 14.26 -30.88 -0.41
CA PRO A 17 15.13 -29.84 0.10
C PRO A 17 14.48 -28.49 -0.19
N VAL A 18 14.34 -27.66 0.84
CA VAL A 18 13.80 -26.31 0.68
C VAL A 18 14.76 -25.54 -0.20
N HIS A 19 14.44 -25.44 -1.50
CA HIS A 19 15.18 -24.57 -2.43
C HIS A 19 14.84 -23.12 -2.11
N LEU A 20 15.49 -22.58 -1.09
CA LEU A 20 15.41 -21.16 -0.75
C LEU A 20 15.92 -20.35 -1.93
N THR A 21 15.07 -19.47 -2.47
CA THR A 21 15.45 -18.53 -3.51
C THR A 21 16.68 -17.75 -3.02
N ARG A 22 17.80 -17.80 -3.76
CA ARG A 22 18.99 -17.00 -3.41
C ARG A 22 18.63 -15.53 -3.49
N LEU A 23 18.52 -14.90 -2.33
CA LEU A 23 18.34 -13.46 -2.24
C LEU A 23 19.58 -12.75 -2.75
N ARG A 24 19.38 -11.74 -3.60
CA ARG A 24 20.43 -10.90 -4.16
C ARG A 24 19.93 -9.46 -4.15
N PRO A 25 20.82 -8.46 -3.99
CA PRO A 25 20.46 -7.06 -4.13
C PRO A 25 19.83 -6.81 -5.52
N LEU A 26 18.67 -6.16 -5.53
CA LEU A 26 17.91 -5.88 -6.75
C LEU A 26 18.10 -4.44 -7.19
N ASP A 27 18.23 -4.24 -8.50
CA ASP A 27 18.12 -2.92 -9.12
C ASP A 27 16.66 -2.62 -9.46
N MET A 28 16.31 -1.34 -9.67
CA MET A 28 14.94 -0.85 -9.83
C MET A 28 14.13 -1.64 -10.88
N GLY A 29 14.70 -1.82 -12.07
CA GLY A 29 14.04 -2.53 -13.17
C GLY A 29 13.92 -4.04 -12.89
N ARG A 30 14.98 -4.65 -12.33
CA ARG A 30 14.99 -6.07 -11.97
C ARG A 30 13.98 -6.40 -10.88
N MET A 31 13.71 -5.43 -10.02
CA MET A 31 12.76 -5.56 -8.92
C MET A 31 11.32 -5.63 -9.41
N LEU A 32 10.92 -4.71 -10.30
CA LEU A 32 9.60 -4.75 -10.94
C LEU A 32 9.44 -6.02 -11.79
N ASP A 33 10.47 -6.36 -12.55
CA ASP A 33 10.52 -7.59 -13.35
C ASP A 33 10.40 -8.86 -12.48
N GLN A 34 11.03 -8.87 -11.30
CA GLN A 34 10.86 -9.96 -10.33
C GLN A 34 9.47 -9.98 -9.67
N ALA A 35 8.88 -8.82 -9.38
CA ALA A 35 7.50 -8.72 -8.89
C ALA A 35 6.51 -9.29 -9.93
N ILE A 36 6.68 -8.92 -11.20
CA ILE A 36 5.86 -9.42 -12.31
C ILE A 36 6.06 -10.92 -12.50
N ARG A 37 7.29 -11.44 -12.44
CA ARG A 37 7.54 -12.89 -12.47
C ARG A 37 6.86 -13.63 -11.32
N LEU A 38 6.93 -13.07 -10.11
CA LEU A 38 6.29 -13.64 -8.93
C LEU A 38 4.77 -13.69 -9.09
N TYR A 39 4.18 -12.60 -9.60
CA TYR A 39 2.76 -12.51 -9.94
C TYR A 39 2.38 -13.54 -11.00
N ARG A 40 3.09 -13.61 -12.13
CA ARG A 40 2.80 -14.53 -13.24
C ARG A 40 2.86 -15.99 -12.81
N ARG A 41 3.85 -16.37 -11.98
CA ARG A 41 3.98 -17.75 -11.46
C ARG A 41 2.83 -18.15 -10.54
N ASN A 42 2.19 -17.19 -9.87
CA ASN A 42 1.12 -17.41 -8.89
C ASN A 42 -0.18 -16.71 -9.30
N PHE A 43 -0.40 -16.51 -10.61
CA PHE A 43 -1.39 -15.59 -11.14
C PHE A 43 -2.79 -15.82 -10.56
N ALA A 44 -3.31 -17.05 -10.66
CA ALA A 44 -4.65 -17.39 -10.18
C ALA A 44 -4.83 -17.07 -8.69
N ARG A 45 -3.83 -17.41 -7.86
CA ARG A 45 -3.89 -17.17 -6.42
C ARG A 45 -3.89 -15.68 -6.10
N PHE A 46 -3.00 -14.90 -6.71
CA PHE A 46 -2.90 -13.47 -6.43
C PHE A 46 -4.11 -12.71 -6.99
N LEU A 47 -4.62 -13.12 -8.15
CA LEU A 47 -5.83 -12.55 -8.75
C LEU A 47 -7.06 -12.82 -7.88
N VAL A 48 -7.24 -14.05 -7.38
CA VAL A 48 -8.37 -14.39 -6.49
C VAL A 48 -8.30 -13.59 -5.19
N ILE A 49 -7.12 -13.47 -4.57
CA ILE A 49 -6.97 -12.65 -3.36
C ILE A 49 -7.29 -11.19 -3.68
N ALA A 50 -6.75 -10.64 -4.77
CA ALA A 50 -7.01 -9.25 -5.16
C ALA A 50 -8.48 -9.01 -5.50
N ALA A 51 -9.16 -9.92 -6.20
CA ALA A 51 -10.58 -9.82 -6.51
C ALA A 51 -11.44 -9.84 -5.25
N LEU A 52 -11.16 -10.76 -4.31
CA LEU A 52 -11.88 -10.84 -3.03
C LEU A 52 -11.72 -9.58 -2.18
N VAL A 53 -10.56 -8.92 -2.27
CA VAL A 53 -10.29 -7.67 -1.56
C VAL A 53 -10.91 -6.48 -2.29
N GLN A 54 -10.75 -6.40 -3.60
CA GLN A 54 -11.18 -5.22 -4.35
C GLN A 54 -12.70 -5.16 -4.50
N LEU A 55 -13.42 -6.29 -4.47
CA LEU A 55 -14.86 -6.31 -4.70
C LEU A 55 -15.62 -5.55 -3.59
N PRO A 56 -15.42 -5.81 -2.29
CA PRO A 56 -16.09 -5.02 -1.25
C PRO A 56 -15.66 -3.56 -1.26
N SER A 57 -14.38 -3.24 -1.52
CA SER A 57 -13.94 -1.85 -1.69
C SER A 57 -14.68 -1.15 -2.84
N ALA A 58 -14.84 -1.83 -3.98
CA ALA A 58 -15.56 -1.29 -5.13
C ALA A 58 -17.04 -1.05 -4.81
N VAL A 59 -17.69 -1.97 -4.08
CA VAL A 59 -19.07 -1.79 -3.63
C VAL A 59 -19.19 -0.61 -2.67
N ILE A 60 -18.30 -0.48 -1.69
CA ILE A 60 -18.31 0.65 -0.74
C ILE A 60 -18.16 1.98 -1.49
N ILE A 61 -17.21 2.04 -2.44
CA ILE A 61 -16.98 3.24 -3.26
C ILE A 61 -18.23 3.55 -4.11
N LEU A 62 -18.79 2.55 -4.79
CA LEU A 62 -19.97 2.72 -5.63
C LEU A 62 -21.18 3.23 -4.83
N LEU A 63 -21.44 2.65 -3.65
CA LEU A 63 -22.51 3.09 -2.75
C LEU A 63 -22.28 4.53 -2.25
N SER A 64 -21.02 4.86 -1.93
CA SER A 64 -20.64 6.21 -1.49
C SER A 64 -20.88 7.24 -2.60
N THR A 65 -20.37 6.96 -3.81
CA THR A 65 -20.52 7.86 -4.97
C THR A 65 -21.98 8.01 -5.39
N SER A 66 -22.75 6.92 -5.44
CA SER A 66 -24.16 6.96 -5.83
C SER A 66 -25.00 7.72 -4.81
N GLY A 67 -24.75 7.51 -3.51
CA GLY A 67 -25.44 8.21 -2.44
C GLY A 67 -25.18 9.72 -2.46
N THR A 68 -23.93 10.14 -2.71
CA THR A 68 -23.60 11.57 -2.84
C THR A 68 -24.24 12.19 -4.06
N LEU A 69 -24.20 11.53 -5.22
CA LEU A 69 -24.82 12.06 -6.44
C LEU A 69 -26.32 12.31 -6.24
N LEU A 70 -27.06 11.34 -5.69
CA LEU A 70 -28.47 11.50 -5.38
C LEU A 70 -28.73 12.65 -4.40
N ALA A 71 -27.94 12.73 -3.33
CA ALA A 71 -28.06 13.80 -2.35
C ALA A 71 -27.75 15.18 -2.94
N THR A 72 -26.80 15.29 -3.87
CA THR A 72 -26.47 16.55 -4.56
C THR A 72 -27.59 16.99 -5.50
N PHE A 73 -28.25 16.08 -6.23
CA PHE A 73 -29.39 16.42 -7.08
C PHE A 73 -30.61 16.91 -6.31
N GLU A 74 -30.74 16.52 -5.04
CA GLU A 74 -31.83 16.97 -4.16
C GLU A 74 -31.51 18.26 -3.38
N MET A 75 -30.29 18.79 -3.48
CA MET A 75 -29.90 20.01 -2.77
C MET A 75 -30.26 21.26 -3.57
N ASP A 76 -31.12 22.10 -2.99
CA ASP A 76 -31.34 23.48 -3.44
C ASP A 76 -30.11 24.34 -3.04
N PRO A 77 -29.35 24.91 -3.99
CA PRO A 77 -28.16 25.70 -3.71
C PRO A 77 -28.41 26.91 -2.80
N ALA A 78 -29.64 27.44 -2.80
CA ALA A 78 -30.03 28.60 -1.99
C ALA A 78 -30.32 28.25 -0.52
N ARG A 79 -30.46 26.96 -0.18
CA ARG A 79 -30.78 26.47 1.17
C ARG A 79 -29.80 25.40 1.61
N MET A 80 -28.50 25.67 1.50
CA MET A 80 -27.46 24.79 2.01
C MET A 80 -27.57 24.64 3.54
N ASP A 81 -28.19 23.55 3.97
CA ASP A 81 -28.23 23.13 5.37
C ASP A 81 -26.88 22.53 5.76
N VAL A 82 -26.15 23.25 6.62
CA VAL A 82 -24.84 22.85 7.14
C VAL A 82 -24.92 21.48 7.83
N ASN A 83 -26.03 21.14 8.49
CA ASN A 83 -26.19 19.84 9.14
C ASN A 83 -26.28 18.70 8.12
N ARG A 84 -26.95 18.93 6.98
CA ARG A 84 -27.06 17.94 5.90
C ARG A 84 -25.71 17.72 5.22
N VAL A 85 -24.94 18.79 4.98
CA VAL A 85 -23.58 18.71 4.43
C VAL A 85 -22.62 18.00 5.38
N LEU A 86 -22.68 18.32 6.67
CA LEU A 86 -21.84 17.69 7.70
C LEU A 86 -22.20 16.21 7.88
N GLY A 87 -23.49 15.87 7.85
CA GLY A 87 -23.96 14.48 7.89
C GLY A 87 -23.46 13.66 6.71
N MET A 88 -23.57 14.19 5.48
CA MET A 88 -23.06 13.52 4.28
C MET A 88 -21.54 13.36 4.31
N SER A 89 -20.82 14.39 4.75
CA SER A 89 -19.37 14.35 4.91
C SER A 89 -18.94 13.30 5.94
N GLY A 90 -19.69 13.18 7.05
CA GLY A 90 -19.47 12.15 8.07
C GLY A 90 -19.67 10.73 7.53
N ILE A 91 -20.72 10.49 6.75
CA ILE A 91 -20.96 9.18 6.11
C ILE A 91 -19.82 8.83 5.14
N LEU A 92 -19.42 9.77 4.28
CA LEU A 92 -18.32 9.57 3.34
C LEU A 92 -16.99 9.29 4.04
N PHE A 93 -16.73 9.99 5.14
CA PHE A 93 -15.55 9.77 5.96
C PHE A 93 -15.53 8.35 6.55
N VAL A 94 -16.65 7.90 7.12
CA VAL A 94 -16.78 6.53 7.65
C VAL A 94 -16.61 5.49 6.55
N MET A 95 -17.26 5.66 5.39
CA MET A 95 -17.12 4.73 4.25
C MET A 95 -15.68 4.67 3.73
N SER A 96 -14.98 5.81 3.70
CA SER A 96 -13.57 5.90 3.30
C SER A 96 -12.66 5.14 4.28
N ILE A 97 -12.91 5.27 5.60
CA ILE A 97 -12.19 4.52 6.63
C ILE A 97 -12.43 3.02 6.48
N LEU A 98 -13.68 2.60 6.28
CA LEU A 98 -14.03 1.18 6.09
C LEU A 98 -13.35 0.60 4.85
N SER A 99 -13.39 1.32 3.72
CA SER A 99 -12.73 0.91 2.48
C SER A 99 -11.22 0.80 2.65
N ALA A 100 -10.59 1.79 3.33
CA ALA A 100 -9.16 1.77 3.60
C ALA A 100 -8.76 0.59 4.51
N ALA A 101 -9.50 0.36 5.60
CA ALA A 101 -9.25 -0.75 6.52
C ALA A 101 -9.36 -2.10 5.81
N TRP A 102 -10.37 -2.26 4.94
CA TRP A 102 -10.55 -3.47 4.13
C TRP A 102 -9.41 -3.69 3.12
N ALA A 103 -8.98 -2.63 2.44
CA ALA A 103 -7.82 -2.70 1.54
C ALA A 103 -6.55 -3.16 2.29
N GLN A 104 -6.32 -2.66 3.51
CA GLN A 104 -5.16 -3.07 4.31
C GLN A 104 -5.21 -4.53 4.75
N PHE A 105 -6.40 -5.06 5.06
CA PHE A 105 -6.56 -6.50 5.29
C PHE A 105 -6.09 -7.30 4.08
N GLY A 106 -6.49 -6.89 2.87
CA GLY A 106 -6.02 -7.49 1.63
C GLY A 106 -4.52 -7.38 1.41
N ALA A 107 -3.93 -6.24 1.75
CA ALA A 107 -2.48 -6.03 1.68
C ALA A 107 -1.74 -7.04 2.57
N CYS A 108 -2.28 -7.33 3.77
CA CYS A 108 -1.71 -8.32 4.67
C CYS A 108 -1.73 -9.73 4.07
N VAL A 109 -2.87 -10.15 3.51
CA VAL A 109 -3.04 -11.48 2.90
C VAL A 109 -2.12 -11.64 1.68
N LEU A 110 -2.08 -10.63 0.80
CA LEU A 110 -1.22 -10.64 -0.39
C LEU A 110 0.26 -10.63 -0.03
N THR A 111 0.68 -9.81 0.92
CA THR A 111 2.09 -9.73 1.36
C THR A 111 2.57 -11.07 1.90
N GLN A 112 1.75 -11.73 2.71
CA GLN A 112 2.06 -13.05 3.22
C GLN A 112 2.09 -14.11 2.12
N SER A 113 1.09 -14.11 1.25
CA SER A 113 1.03 -15.02 0.10
C SER A 113 2.25 -14.83 -0.83
N ALA A 114 2.68 -13.58 -1.03
CA ALA A 114 3.86 -13.23 -1.79
C ALA A 114 5.15 -13.69 -1.11
N SER A 115 5.28 -13.47 0.21
CA SER A 115 6.38 -13.98 1.05
C SER A 115 6.55 -15.48 0.93
N ASP A 116 5.47 -16.22 1.15
CA ASP A 116 5.50 -17.67 1.06
C ASP A 116 5.88 -18.13 -0.35
N ALA A 117 5.29 -17.53 -1.40
CA ALA A 117 5.60 -17.86 -2.79
C ALA A 117 7.00 -17.45 -3.25
N TYR A 118 7.61 -16.45 -2.61
CA TYR A 118 8.95 -15.97 -2.91
C TYR A 118 10.04 -16.83 -2.26
N LEU A 119 9.81 -17.21 -1.00
CA LEU A 119 10.73 -18.07 -0.24
C LEU A 119 10.56 -19.57 -0.55
N GLY A 120 9.53 -19.94 -1.31
CA GLY A 120 9.29 -21.33 -1.71
C GLY A 120 8.51 -22.17 -0.68
N ALA A 121 7.83 -21.51 0.26
CA ALA A 121 7.05 -22.18 1.29
C ALA A 121 5.73 -22.75 0.75
N PRO A 122 5.29 -23.94 1.21
CA PRO A 122 3.98 -24.47 0.88
C PRO A 122 2.90 -23.61 1.54
N SER A 123 2.06 -22.95 0.73
CA SER A 123 1.12 -21.97 1.28
C SER A 123 -0.28 -22.12 0.67
N PRO A 124 -1.18 -22.86 1.34
CA PRO A 124 -2.60 -22.85 1.00
C PRO A 124 -3.23 -21.50 1.37
N LEU A 125 -4.17 -21.02 0.56
CA LEU A 125 -4.86 -19.73 0.71
C LEU A 125 -5.40 -19.48 2.13
N ARG A 126 -6.00 -20.50 2.75
CA ARG A 126 -6.54 -20.44 4.12
C ARG A 126 -5.48 -20.09 5.17
N SER A 127 -4.25 -20.59 5.00
CA SER A 127 -3.17 -20.33 5.94
C SER A 127 -2.74 -18.86 5.91
N ALA A 128 -2.73 -18.23 4.72
CA ALA A 128 -2.42 -16.83 4.55
C ALA A 128 -3.51 -15.93 5.16
N VAL A 129 -4.79 -16.26 4.96
CA VAL A 129 -5.90 -15.51 5.58
C VAL A 129 -5.86 -15.57 7.11
N ARG A 130 -5.63 -16.75 7.69
CA ARG A 130 -5.58 -16.91 9.16
C ARG A 130 -4.41 -16.14 9.78
N ARG A 131 -3.24 -16.15 9.14
CA ARG A 131 -2.07 -15.43 9.63
C ARG A 131 -2.23 -13.92 9.43
N ALA A 132 -2.78 -13.47 8.29
CA ALA A 132 -3.13 -12.07 8.05
C ALA A 132 -4.15 -11.55 9.07
N GLY A 133 -5.18 -12.33 9.41
CA GLY A 133 -6.19 -11.98 10.42
C GLY A 133 -5.64 -11.84 11.85
N ARG A 134 -4.42 -12.29 12.14
CA ARG A 134 -3.74 -11.98 13.41
C ARG A 134 -2.95 -10.67 13.34
N ALA A 135 -2.38 -10.37 12.18
CA ALA A 135 -1.59 -9.17 11.95
C ALA A 135 -2.44 -7.93 11.61
N TRP A 136 -3.68 -8.11 11.12
CA TRP A 136 -4.48 -7.00 10.60
C TRP A 136 -4.77 -5.91 11.64
N LEU A 137 -5.00 -6.28 12.90
CA LEU A 137 -5.20 -5.30 13.98
C LEU A 137 -3.93 -4.51 14.27
N ALA A 138 -2.77 -5.14 14.18
CA ALA A 138 -1.50 -4.45 14.36
C ALA A 138 -1.24 -3.48 13.19
N VAL A 139 -1.59 -3.87 11.95
CA VAL A 139 -1.54 -2.98 10.78
C VAL A 139 -2.53 -1.83 10.93
N LEU A 140 -3.79 -2.11 11.26
CA LEU A 140 -4.80 -1.07 11.46
C LEU A 140 -4.39 -0.09 12.56
N ALA A 141 -3.91 -0.59 13.69
CA ALA A 141 -3.38 0.24 14.77
C ALA A 141 -2.18 1.09 14.30
N ALA A 142 -1.31 0.54 13.45
CA ALA A 142 -0.20 1.29 12.88
C ALA A 142 -0.67 2.41 11.93
N TYR A 143 -1.67 2.14 11.07
CA TYR A 143 -2.28 3.15 10.21
C TYR A 143 -3.01 4.23 11.01
N LEU A 144 -3.69 3.86 12.10
CA LEU A 144 -4.34 4.83 12.98
C LEU A 144 -3.32 5.72 13.71
N LEU A 145 -2.24 5.12 14.23
CA LEU A 145 -1.13 5.86 14.84
C LEU A 145 -0.45 6.79 13.82
N ALA A 146 -0.26 6.31 12.58
CA ALA A 146 0.25 7.12 11.49
C ALA A 146 -0.68 8.28 11.14
N PHE A 147 -2.00 8.07 11.13
CA PHE A 147 -2.94 9.15 10.87
C PHE A 147 -2.93 10.20 12.00
N LEU A 148 -2.76 9.75 13.25
CA LEU A 148 -2.68 10.63 14.40
C LEU A 148 -1.46 11.58 14.36
N THR A 149 -0.37 11.20 13.69
CA THR A 149 0.80 12.09 13.52
C THR A 149 0.56 13.23 12.53
N ILE A 150 -0.49 13.14 11.71
CA ILE A 150 -0.87 14.20 10.75
C ILE A 150 -1.58 15.35 11.46
N ILE A 151 -2.37 15.07 12.50
CA ILE A 151 -3.14 16.08 13.24
C ILE A 151 -2.27 17.25 13.74
N PRO A 152 -1.15 17.05 14.46
CA PRO A 152 -0.32 18.16 14.91
C PRO A 152 0.29 18.96 13.76
N LEU A 153 0.55 18.33 12.61
CA LEU A 153 1.04 19.04 11.42
C LEU A 153 -0.04 19.96 10.84
N VAL A 154 -1.29 19.48 10.78
CA VAL A 154 -2.42 20.29 10.33
C VAL A 154 -2.63 21.48 11.26
N ILE A 155 -2.57 21.27 12.58
CA ILE A 155 -2.66 22.35 13.57
C ILE A 155 -1.54 23.37 13.37
N LEU A 156 -0.30 22.90 13.16
CA LEU A 156 0.85 23.77 12.91
C LEU A 156 0.65 24.61 11.64
N PHE A 157 0.06 24.05 10.58
CA PHE A 157 -0.19 24.75 9.33
C PHE A 157 -1.17 25.93 9.44
N ILE A 158 -2.06 25.91 10.46
CA ILE A 158 -3.01 27.01 10.72
C ILE A 158 -2.28 28.27 11.22
N ILE A 159 -1.12 28.12 11.87
CA ILE A 159 -0.36 29.25 12.43
C ILE A 159 0.42 29.94 11.30
N PRO A 160 0.13 31.21 10.97
CA PRO A 160 0.80 31.89 9.87
C PRO A 160 2.30 32.12 10.18
N ILE A 161 3.11 32.18 9.12
CA ILE A 161 4.56 32.45 9.14
C ILE A 161 5.39 31.36 9.85
N ILE A 162 5.26 31.21 11.17
CA ILE A 162 6.01 30.22 11.96
C ILE A 162 5.55 28.81 11.62
N GLY A 163 4.22 28.63 11.54
CA GLY A 163 3.62 27.35 11.20
C GLY A 163 3.95 26.94 9.78
N TRP A 164 3.99 27.86 8.82
CA TRP A 164 4.34 27.55 7.43
C TRP A 164 5.81 27.16 7.28
N LEU A 165 6.74 27.89 7.91
CA LEU A 165 8.16 27.58 7.85
C LEU A 165 8.49 26.21 8.45
N ALA A 166 7.82 25.85 9.55
CA ALA A 166 7.96 24.55 10.20
C ALA A 166 7.12 23.44 9.53
N ALA A 167 6.00 23.79 8.89
CA ALA A 167 5.14 22.85 8.19
C ALA A 167 5.72 22.43 6.85
N ILE A 168 6.57 23.21 6.18
CA ILE A 168 7.23 22.77 4.94
C ILE A 168 7.99 21.43 5.15
N PRO A 169 8.98 21.32 6.06
CA PRO A 169 9.62 20.04 6.35
C PRO A 169 8.65 19.00 6.92
N GLY A 170 7.64 19.42 7.68
CA GLY A 170 6.61 18.52 8.21
C GLY A 170 5.75 17.86 7.12
N THR A 171 5.33 18.62 6.12
CA THR A 171 4.56 18.15 4.96
C THR A 171 5.40 17.21 4.11
N GLY A 172 6.69 17.52 3.93
CA GLY A 172 7.64 16.61 3.28
C GLY A 172 7.83 15.30 4.04
N MET A 173 7.88 15.37 5.37
CA MET A 173 7.92 14.19 6.23
C MET A 173 6.65 13.34 6.07
N VAL A 174 5.46 13.96 6.05
CA VAL A 174 4.20 13.25 5.83
C VAL A 174 4.13 12.66 4.43
N ALA A 175 4.56 13.40 3.39
CA ALA A 175 4.62 12.88 2.03
C ALA A 175 5.53 11.64 1.93
N TYR A 176 6.72 11.70 2.53
CA TYR A 176 7.62 10.53 2.59
C TYR A 176 7.02 9.39 3.41
N PHE A 177 6.38 9.70 4.53
CA PHE A 177 5.73 8.72 5.38
C PHE A 177 4.63 7.98 4.61
N MET A 178 3.78 8.71 3.88
CA MET A 178 2.70 8.17 3.05
C MET A 178 3.23 7.35 1.88
N ALA A 179 4.25 7.87 1.19
CA ALA A 179 4.78 7.26 -0.03
C ALA A 179 5.63 6.01 0.25
N VAL A 180 6.43 6.01 1.32
CA VAL A 180 7.45 4.98 1.56
C VAL A 180 7.16 4.16 2.81
N ILE A 181 6.84 4.81 3.93
CA ILE A 181 6.73 4.13 5.23
C ILE A 181 5.46 3.28 5.29
N LEU A 182 4.31 3.83 4.91
CA LEU A 182 3.04 3.09 4.90
C LEU A 182 3.09 1.79 4.08
N PRO A 183 3.51 1.77 2.80
CA PRO A 183 3.55 0.52 2.05
C PRO A 183 4.58 -0.48 2.61
N LEU A 184 5.65 0.00 3.26
CA LEU A 184 6.67 -0.86 3.88
C LEU A 184 6.25 -1.39 5.26
N MET A 185 5.32 -0.72 5.95
CA MET A 185 4.80 -1.17 7.24
C MET A 185 4.10 -2.52 7.14
N VAL A 186 3.38 -2.77 6.04
CA VAL A 186 2.65 -4.04 5.85
C VAL A 186 3.60 -5.25 5.87
N PRO A 187 4.64 -5.34 5.00
CA PRO A 187 5.59 -6.45 5.08
C PRO A 187 6.33 -6.51 6.39
N VAL A 188 6.70 -5.38 7.00
CA VAL A 188 7.35 -5.38 8.32
C VAL A 188 6.44 -6.01 9.40
N ILE A 189 5.19 -5.58 9.51
CA ILE A 189 4.27 -6.06 10.56
C ILE A 189 3.87 -7.51 10.31
N VAL A 190 3.56 -7.85 9.06
CA VAL A 190 3.05 -9.18 8.70
C VAL A 190 4.14 -10.24 8.75
N ILE A 191 5.34 -9.93 8.27
CA ILE A 191 6.45 -10.89 8.16
C ILE A 191 7.23 -10.96 9.49
N GLU A 192 7.54 -9.83 10.12
CA GLU A 192 8.28 -9.83 11.40
C GLU A 192 7.37 -10.00 12.63
N LYS A 193 6.05 -10.07 12.46
CA LYS A 193 5.03 -10.24 13.52
C LYS A 193 5.14 -9.18 14.62
N ARG A 194 5.36 -7.94 14.21
CA ARG A 194 5.56 -6.79 15.09
C ARG A 194 4.25 -6.11 15.48
N THR A 195 4.25 -5.42 16.62
CA THR A 195 3.13 -4.52 17.00
C THR A 195 3.16 -3.24 16.18
N GLY A 196 2.05 -2.52 16.07
CA GLY A 196 1.94 -1.36 15.18
C GLY A 196 3.02 -0.29 15.40
N ARG A 197 3.32 0.07 16.65
CA ARG A 197 4.38 1.05 16.97
C ARG A 197 5.77 0.54 16.59
N GLN A 198 6.07 -0.72 16.89
CA GLN A 198 7.35 -1.32 16.52
C GLN A 198 7.50 -1.43 15.01
N GLY A 199 6.42 -1.74 14.30
CA GLY A 199 6.36 -1.80 12.85
C GLY A 199 6.69 -0.46 12.18
N ILE A 200 6.14 0.65 12.68
CA ILE A 200 6.45 1.99 12.17
C ILE A 200 7.93 2.33 12.36
N ALA A 201 8.46 2.16 13.58
CA ALA A 201 9.86 2.47 13.87
C ALA A 201 10.81 1.61 13.01
N ARG A 202 10.45 0.34 12.79
CA ARG A 202 11.19 -0.60 11.97
C ARG A 202 11.14 -0.26 10.47
N ALA A 203 9.95 0.05 9.93
CA ALA A 203 9.80 0.51 8.56
C ALA A 203 10.61 1.79 8.30
N TRP A 204 10.65 2.71 9.26
CA TRP A 204 11.49 3.91 9.19
C TRP A 204 12.98 3.59 9.14
N HIS A 205 13.45 2.66 9.97
CA HIS A 205 14.85 2.24 9.99
C HIS A 205 15.29 1.61 8.67
N LEU A 206 14.42 0.81 8.03
CA LEU A 206 14.70 0.25 6.71
C LEU A 206 14.68 1.34 5.63
N ALA A 207 13.72 2.28 5.71
CA ALA A 207 13.52 3.29 4.69
C ALA A 207 14.65 4.33 4.61
N ARG A 208 15.17 4.75 5.77
CA ARG A 208 16.19 5.81 5.84
C ARG A 208 17.51 5.47 5.14
N ALA A 209 17.83 4.19 5.03
CA ALA A 209 19.12 3.75 4.53
C ALA A 209 19.31 4.03 3.03
N ARG A 210 18.21 4.12 2.27
CA ARG A 210 18.22 4.47 0.84
C ARG A 210 17.07 5.43 0.51
N PHE A 211 17.01 6.55 1.24
CA PHE A 211 15.94 7.54 1.19
C PHE A 211 15.46 7.86 -0.24
N TRP A 212 16.34 8.38 -1.10
CA TRP A 212 15.98 8.83 -2.44
C TRP A 212 15.58 7.69 -3.38
N TRP A 213 16.24 6.54 -3.27
CA TRP A 213 15.93 5.40 -4.12
C TRP A 213 14.57 4.79 -3.74
N MET A 214 14.27 4.65 -2.45
CA MET A 214 12.97 4.15 -1.99
C MET A 214 11.85 5.12 -2.33
N PHE A 215 12.06 6.42 -2.10
CA PHE A 215 11.10 7.45 -2.49
C PHE A 215 10.83 7.39 -4.00
N GLY A 216 11.88 7.42 -4.83
CA GLY A 216 11.76 7.34 -6.28
C GLY A 216 11.05 6.07 -6.76
N PHE A 217 11.35 4.91 -6.17
CA PHE A 217 10.69 3.64 -6.53
C PHE A 217 9.19 3.67 -6.22
N PHE A 218 8.82 4.07 -5.01
CA PHE A 218 7.41 4.14 -4.63
C PHE A 218 6.66 5.24 -5.38
N SER A 219 7.32 6.36 -5.70
CA SER A 219 6.76 7.40 -6.58
C SER A 219 6.51 6.87 -7.99
N ILE A 220 7.43 6.08 -8.56
CA ILE A 220 7.24 5.44 -9.87
C ILE A 220 6.09 4.43 -9.82
N LEU A 221 6.01 3.60 -8.77
CA LEU A 221 4.88 2.68 -8.58
C LEU A 221 3.56 3.43 -8.43
N TRP A 222 3.55 4.56 -7.71
CA TRP A 222 2.35 5.37 -7.57
C TRP A 222 1.93 6.00 -8.91
N LEU A 223 2.87 6.57 -9.66
CA LEU A 223 2.60 7.10 -11.01
C LEU A 223 2.09 6.00 -11.95
N PHE A 224 2.70 4.82 -11.91
CA PHE A 224 2.24 3.68 -12.71
C PHE A 224 0.83 3.22 -12.29
N SER A 225 0.51 3.28 -10.99
CA SER A 225 -0.85 3.05 -10.49
C SER A 225 -1.85 4.05 -11.09
N VAL A 226 -1.50 5.34 -11.10
CA VAL A 226 -2.35 6.39 -11.67
C VAL A 226 -2.55 6.16 -13.16
N LEU A 227 -1.48 5.90 -13.91
CA LEU A 227 -1.55 5.66 -15.36
C LEU A 227 -2.37 4.43 -15.70
N VAL A 228 -2.16 3.31 -15.00
CA VAL A 228 -2.82 2.03 -15.32
C VAL A 228 -4.27 2.02 -14.86
N VAL A 229 -4.57 2.52 -13.66
CA VAL A 229 -5.91 2.40 -13.06
C VAL A 229 -6.78 3.63 -13.35
N GLN A 230 -6.22 4.84 -13.22
CA GLN A 230 -6.98 6.09 -13.38
C GLN A 230 -6.91 6.65 -14.81
N GLY A 231 -5.82 6.37 -15.54
CA GLY A 231 -5.63 6.85 -16.92
C GLY A 231 -6.80 6.54 -17.85
N PRO A 232 -7.28 5.28 -17.93
CA PRO A 232 -8.44 4.93 -18.77
C PRO A 232 -9.72 5.67 -18.37
N LEU A 233 -9.90 5.97 -17.07
CA LEU A 233 -11.05 6.72 -16.58
C LEU A 233 -10.98 8.19 -17.02
N TYR A 234 -9.81 8.82 -16.89
CA TYR A 234 -9.61 10.20 -17.36
C TYR A 234 -9.79 10.33 -18.87
N LEU A 235 -9.33 9.33 -19.64
CA LEU A 235 -9.58 9.29 -21.09
C LEU A 235 -11.06 9.15 -21.40
N LEU A 236 -11.76 8.23 -20.72
CA LEU A 236 -13.20 8.03 -20.88
C LEU A 236 -13.98 9.32 -20.61
N THR A 237 -13.74 9.97 -19.47
CA THR A 237 -14.45 11.21 -19.12
C THR A 237 -14.11 12.36 -20.06
N SER A 238 -12.86 12.46 -20.51
CA SER A 238 -12.45 13.50 -21.46
C SER A 238 -13.10 13.32 -22.84
N VAL A 239 -13.13 12.10 -23.37
CA VAL A 239 -13.78 11.80 -24.67
C VAL A 239 -15.28 12.06 -24.60
N LEU A 240 -15.96 11.61 -23.54
CA LEU A 240 -17.39 11.86 -23.37
C LEU A 240 -17.71 13.35 -23.28
N SER A 241 -16.86 14.13 -22.61
CA SER A 241 -17.01 15.59 -22.52
C SER A 241 -16.88 16.28 -23.87
N LEU A 242 -16.05 15.76 -24.78
CA LEU A 242 -15.84 16.32 -26.13
C LEU A 242 -16.94 15.95 -27.12
N VAL A 243 -17.50 14.74 -27.01
CA VAL A 243 -18.56 14.26 -27.91
C VAL A 243 -19.90 14.94 -27.60
N GLY A 244 -20.06 15.52 -26.40
CA GLY A 244 -21.25 16.29 -26.02
C GLY A 244 -22.51 15.46 -25.82
N ASP A 245 -22.43 14.13 -25.96
CA ASP A 245 -23.56 13.23 -25.79
C ASP A 245 -23.81 12.97 -24.31
N ALA A 246 -24.76 13.73 -23.76
CA ALA A 246 -25.33 13.56 -22.42
C ALA A 246 -26.24 12.30 -22.31
N THR A 247 -26.01 11.26 -23.11
CA THR A 247 -26.89 10.08 -23.19
C THR A 247 -26.64 9.08 -22.06
N LEU A 248 -25.46 9.08 -21.45
CA LEU A 248 -25.15 8.23 -20.31
C LEU A 248 -25.56 8.94 -19.02
N SER A 249 -26.50 8.34 -18.28
CA SER A 249 -26.87 8.85 -16.96
C SER A 249 -25.63 8.93 -16.05
N PRO A 250 -25.53 9.93 -15.16
CA PRO A 250 -24.41 10.03 -14.20
C PRO A 250 -24.24 8.76 -13.35
N ALA A 251 -25.34 8.08 -13.05
CA ALA A 251 -25.33 6.79 -12.37
C ALA A 251 -24.63 5.70 -13.21
N LEU A 252 -24.93 5.61 -14.52
CA LEU A 252 -24.28 4.66 -15.42
C LEU A 252 -22.79 4.96 -15.57
N LEU A 253 -22.40 6.24 -15.67
CA LEU A 253 -20.99 6.64 -15.69
C LEU A 253 -20.25 6.27 -14.40
N GLY A 254 -20.90 6.44 -13.24
CA GLY A 254 -20.37 6.01 -11.95
C GLY A 254 -20.15 4.50 -11.87
N VAL A 255 -21.13 3.71 -12.33
CA VAL A 255 -21.03 2.24 -12.40
C VAL A 255 -19.91 1.80 -13.33
N LEU A 256 -19.82 2.37 -14.54
CA LEU A 256 -18.75 2.06 -15.50
C LEU A 256 -17.37 2.42 -14.94
N SER A 257 -17.24 3.59 -14.31
CA SER A 257 -15.99 4.03 -13.70
C SER A 257 -15.56 3.12 -12.55
N ALA A 258 -16.50 2.70 -11.70
CA ALA A 258 -16.25 1.75 -10.62
C ALA A 258 -15.83 0.37 -11.17
N LEU A 259 -16.47 -0.11 -12.23
CA LEU A 259 -16.15 -1.39 -12.87
C LEU A 259 -14.75 -1.37 -13.50
N ILE A 260 -14.43 -0.33 -14.27
CA ILE A 260 -13.11 -0.16 -14.88
C ILE A 260 -12.02 -0.07 -13.79
N SER A 261 -12.26 0.73 -12.74
CA SER A 261 -11.36 0.84 -11.59
C SER A 261 -11.17 -0.50 -10.88
N PHE A 262 -12.23 -1.27 -10.71
CA PHE A 262 -12.18 -2.60 -10.10
C PHE A 262 -11.34 -3.56 -10.94
N LEU A 263 -11.62 -3.68 -12.24
CA LEU A 263 -10.91 -4.60 -13.13
C LEU A 263 -9.41 -4.29 -13.19
N LEU A 264 -9.05 -3.03 -13.39
CA LEU A 264 -7.66 -2.58 -13.46
C LEU A 264 -6.97 -2.68 -12.09
N GLY A 265 -7.69 -2.35 -11.02
CA GLY A 265 -7.22 -2.48 -9.64
C GLY A 265 -6.89 -3.92 -9.26
N VAL A 266 -7.74 -4.88 -9.62
CA VAL A 266 -7.51 -6.32 -9.36
C VAL A 266 -6.23 -6.82 -10.03
N ILE A 267 -5.92 -6.32 -11.23
CA ILE A 267 -4.70 -6.69 -11.97
C ILE A 267 -3.48 -6.01 -11.36
N TYR A 268 -3.57 -4.72 -11.04
CA TYR A 268 -2.44 -3.92 -10.60
C TYR A 268 -2.05 -4.16 -9.13
N TYR A 269 -3.03 -4.36 -8.24
CA TYR A 269 -2.83 -4.39 -6.80
C TYR A 269 -1.84 -5.48 -6.32
N PRO A 270 -1.84 -6.72 -6.85
CA PRO A 270 -0.80 -7.69 -6.53
C PRO A 270 0.62 -7.26 -6.87
N ILE A 271 0.79 -6.53 -7.98
CA ILE A 271 2.10 -6.08 -8.44
C ILE A 271 2.66 -5.04 -7.47
N SER A 272 1.83 -4.11 -7.00
CA SER A 272 2.25 -3.09 -6.04
C SER A 272 2.62 -3.70 -4.68
N VAL A 273 1.80 -4.61 -4.15
CA VAL A 273 2.06 -5.29 -2.87
C VAL A 273 3.30 -6.20 -2.95
N ALA A 274 3.45 -6.96 -4.04
CA ALA A 274 4.64 -7.78 -4.26
C ALA A 274 5.91 -6.92 -4.36
N SER A 275 5.82 -5.76 -5.02
CA SER A 275 6.94 -4.82 -5.12
C SER A 275 7.34 -4.25 -3.75
N ALA A 276 6.38 -3.81 -2.94
CA ALA A 276 6.63 -3.35 -1.56
C ALA A 276 7.29 -4.44 -0.71
N MET A 277 6.83 -5.68 -0.83
CA MET A 277 7.42 -6.83 -0.16
C MET A 277 8.86 -7.11 -0.63
N LEU A 278 9.15 -6.98 -1.93
CA LEU A 278 10.53 -7.13 -2.44
C LEU A 278 11.43 -5.99 -1.95
N VAL A 279 10.92 -4.77 -1.75
CA VAL A 279 11.70 -3.65 -1.18
C VAL A 279 12.09 -3.97 0.25
N TYR A 280 11.16 -4.54 1.00
CA TYR A 280 11.43 -5.01 2.34
C TYR A 280 12.57 -6.05 2.36
N TYR A 281 12.52 -7.07 1.49
CA TYR A 281 13.59 -8.08 1.43
C TYR A 281 14.92 -7.51 0.93
N ASP A 282 14.92 -6.66 -0.10
CA ASP A 282 16.14 -5.99 -0.60
C ASP A 282 16.80 -5.16 0.51
N ALA A 283 16.00 -4.40 1.28
CA ALA A 283 16.49 -3.62 2.40
C ALA A 283 17.14 -4.51 3.48
N ARG A 284 16.50 -5.63 3.85
CA ARG A 284 17.07 -6.57 4.83
C ARG A 284 18.33 -7.25 4.32
N VAL A 285 18.39 -7.62 3.04
CA VAL A 285 19.58 -8.23 2.44
C VAL A 285 20.75 -7.25 2.46
N ARG A 286 20.52 -6.00 2.04
CA ARG A 286 21.58 -4.99 1.94
C ARG A 286 22.06 -4.47 3.30
N HIS A 287 21.16 -4.31 4.27
CA HIS A 287 21.48 -3.66 5.54
C HIS A 287 21.71 -4.64 6.69
N GLU A 288 21.15 -5.85 6.61
CA GLU A 288 21.21 -6.84 7.70
C GLU A 288 21.94 -8.11 7.29
N GLY A 289 22.38 -8.23 6.03
CA GLY A 289 22.97 -9.46 5.52
C GLY A 289 22.00 -10.64 5.60
N PHE A 290 20.70 -10.40 5.41
CA PHE A 290 19.67 -11.43 5.56
C PHE A 290 19.89 -12.63 4.62
N ASP A 291 20.55 -12.43 3.48
CA ASP A 291 20.95 -13.52 2.59
C ASP A 291 22.05 -14.42 3.18
N LEU A 292 22.94 -13.88 4.02
CA LEU A 292 23.94 -14.64 4.76
C LEU A 292 23.26 -15.45 5.87
N ALA A 293 22.35 -14.83 6.61
CA ALA A 293 21.59 -15.48 7.68
C ALA A 293 20.76 -16.66 7.15
N LEU A 294 20.16 -16.54 5.94
CA LEU A 294 19.47 -17.66 5.30
C LEU A 294 20.41 -18.81 4.91
N ARG A 295 21.69 -18.54 4.59
CA ARG A 295 22.67 -19.59 4.24
C ARG A 295 23.22 -20.33 5.45
N THR A 296 23.12 -19.74 6.64
CA THR A 296 23.54 -20.41 7.89
C THR A 296 22.50 -21.38 8.43
N LEU A 297 21.29 -21.42 7.84
CA LEU A 297 20.26 -22.36 8.25
C LEU A 297 20.65 -23.80 7.88
N PRO A 298 20.57 -24.76 8.83
CA PRO A 298 20.86 -26.15 8.55
C PRO A 298 19.84 -26.72 7.53
N PRO A 299 20.26 -27.64 6.63
CA PRO A 299 19.41 -28.22 5.60
C PRO A 299 18.35 -29.22 6.11
N GLU A 300 17.97 -29.16 7.38
CA GLU A 300 17.14 -30.15 8.08
C GLU A 300 15.63 -30.02 7.78
N ASN A 301 14.86 -31.07 8.10
CA ASN A 301 13.42 -31.21 7.82
C ASN A 301 12.51 -30.10 8.41
N ASP A 302 13.02 -29.26 9.32
CA ASP A 302 12.33 -28.10 9.92
C ASP A 302 12.59 -26.77 9.18
N GLY A 303 13.07 -26.85 7.92
CA GLY A 303 13.58 -25.71 7.16
C GLY A 303 12.68 -24.47 7.10
N TRP A 304 11.35 -24.61 7.16
CA TRP A 304 10.45 -23.44 7.17
C TRP A 304 10.24 -22.82 8.57
N GLU A 305 10.29 -23.61 9.63
CA GLU A 305 10.16 -23.09 11.00
C GLU A 305 11.38 -22.26 11.39
N SER A 306 12.57 -22.70 10.98
CA SER A 306 13.81 -21.96 11.16
C SER A 306 13.85 -20.67 10.33
N VAL A 307 13.34 -20.69 9.09
CA VAL A 307 13.17 -19.47 8.27
C VAL A 307 12.15 -18.51 8.92
N ASP A 308 11.00 -19.00 9.38
CA ASP A 308 10.01 -18.16 10.06
C ASP A 308 10.54 -17.58 11.38
N ALA A 309 11.38 -18.31 12.11
CA ALA A 309 12.07 -17.80 13.29
C ALA A 309 13.06 -16.68 12.93
N LEU A 310 13.84 -16.87 11.86
CA LEU A 310 14.82 -15.89 11.36
C LEU A 310 14.15 -14.62 10.80
N LEU A 311 12.95 -14.75 10.21
CA LEU A 311 12.15 -13.61 9.79
C LEU A 311 11.72 -12.73 10.98
N ARG A 312 11.46 -13.33 12.16
CA ARG A 312 11.02 -12.64 13.38
C ARG A 312 12.16 -11.99 14.18
N THR A 313 13.42 -12.36 13.94
CA THR A 313 14.59 -11.84 14.67
C THR A 313 15.33 -10.78 13.85
N PRO A 314 14.99 -9.49 13.98
CA PRO A 314 15.84 -8.43 13.45
C PRO A 314 17.10 -8.27 14.30
N PRO A 315 18.21 -7.78 13.72
CA PRO A 315 19.40 -7.44 14.49
C PRO A 315 19.07 -6.37 15.54
N ALA A 316 19.78 -6.40 16.68
CA ALA A 316 19.59 -5.44 17.76
C ALA A 316 20.05 -4.03 17.34
N THR A 317 19.17 -3.27 16.69
CA THR A 317 19.45 -1.87 16.32
C THR A 317 18.99 -0.95 17.43
N SER A 318 19.94 -0.30 18.11
CA SER A 318 19.75 0.59 19.26
C SER A 318 19.38 2.04 18.90
N GLN A 319 19.11 2.35 17.62
CA GLN A 319 18.90 3.74 17.22
C GLN A 319 17.50 4.26 17.57
N ARG A 320 17.48 5.38 18.30
CA ARG A 320 16.27 6.12 18.65
C ARG A 320 15.64 6.74 17.39
N PHE A 321 14.31 6.71 17.32
CA PHE A 321 13.51 7.35 16.27
C PHE A 321 13.63 8.89 16.37
N ARG A 322 14.67 9.46 15.76
CA ARG A 322 14.84 10.91 15.62
C ARG A 322 15.30 11.23 14.21
N PRO A 323 14.59 12.11 13.47
CA PRO A 323 15.04 12.54 12.16
C PRO A 323 16.37 13.29 12.29
N THR A 324 17.28 12.99 11.38
CA THR A 324 18.58 13.67 11.24
C THR A 324 18.41 14.94 10.41
N TRP A 325 19.30 15.93 10.60
CA TRP A 325 19.24 17.19 9.86
C TRP A 325 19.30 17.00 8.33
N GLY A 326 20.01 15.96 7.84
CA GLY A 326 20.01 15.60 6.42
C GLY A 326 18.63 15.11 5.92
N GLU A 327 17.90 14.35 6.74
CA GLU A 327 16.53 13.92 6.41
C GLU A 327 15.56 15.11 6.40
N VAL A 328 15.72 16.07 7.32
CA VAL A 328 14.92 17.31 7.33
C VAL A 328 15.11 18.11 6.05
N GLY A 329 16.35 18.24 5.56
CA GLY A 329 16.61 18.88 4.26
C GLY A 329 15.95 18.16 3.09
N ALA A 330 15.99 16.81 3.09
CA ALA A 330 15.34 16.01 2.07
C ALA A 330 13.80 16.14 2.11
N PHE A 331 13.20 16.19 3.31
CA PHE A 331 11.78 16.45 3.47
C PHE A 331 11.39 17.82 2.94
N SER A 332 12.15 18.87 3.27
CA SER A 332 11.91 20.20 2.74
C SER A 332 11.95 20.22 1.21
N LEU A 333 12.91 19.52 0.59
CA LEU A 333 12.99 19.43 -0.87
C LEU A 333 11.76 18.75 -1.48
N ILE A 334 11.31 17.62 -0.91
CA ILE A 334 10.08 16.94 -1.34
C ILE A 334 8.88 17.89 -1.25
N ALA A 335 8.75 18.61 -0.13
CA ALA A 335 7.64 19.53 0.08
C ALA A 335 7.65 20.71 -0.90
N ILE A 336 8.82 21.31 -1.15
CA ILE A 336 8.97 22.42 -2.10
C ILE A 336 8.63 21.95 -3.52
N VAL A 337 9.19 20.81 -3.96
CA VAL A 337 8.91 20.27 -5.30
C VAL A 337 7.43 19.93 -5.45
N ALA A 338 6.82 19.27 -4.46
CA ALA A 338 5.39 18.98 -4.48
C ALA A 338 4.54 20.26 -4.51
N GLY A 339 4.90 21.27 -3.74
CA GLY A 339 4.23 22.58 -3.74
C GLY A 339 4.33 23.30 -5.08
N VAL A 340 5.52 23.32 -5.70
CA VAL A 340 5.71 23.93 -7.02
C VAL A 340 4.90 23.19 -8.09
N LEU A 341 4.90 21.85 -8.08
CA LEU A 341 4.09 21.06 -9.00
C LEU A 341 2.60 21.29 -8.80
N PHE A 342 2.14 21.42 -7.55
CA PHE A 342 0.76 21.72 -7.23
C PHE A 342 0.34 23.10 -7.74
N VAL A 343 1.16 24.14 -7.51
CA VAL A 343 0.90 25.49 -8.01
C VAL A 343 0.90 25.52 -9.54
N ALA A 344 1.85 24.84 -10.19
CA ALA A 344 1.89 24.74 -11.65
C ALA A 344 0.64 24.04 -12.20
N PHE A 345 0.22 22.93 -11.59
CA PHE A 345 -1.01 22.23 -11.96
C PHE A 345 -2.25 23.12 -11.77
N ALA A 346 -2.36 23.79 -10.62
CA ALA A 346 -3.45 24.71 -10.33
C ALA A 346 -3.51 25.84 -11.37
N LEU A 347 -2.39 26.47 -11.70
CA LEU A 347 -2.30 27.50 -12.73
C LEU A 347 -2.74 26.98 -14.10
N ILE A 348 -2.26 25.81 -14.52
CA ILE A 348 -2.67 25.18 -15.78
C ILE A 348 -4.19 24.97 -15.78
N THR A 349 -4.75 24.38 -14.71
CA THR A 349 -6.20 24.15 -14.62
C THR A 349 -6.99 25.46 -14.65
N SER A 350 -6.57 26.49 -13.92
CA SER A 350 -7.21 27.82 -13.94
C SER A 350 -7.17 28.46 -15.32
N VAL A 351 -6.05 28.39 -16.03
CA VAL A 351 -5.93 28.92 -17.41
C VAL A 351 -6.81 28.15 -18.37
N THR A 352 -6.88 26.81 -18.26
CA THR A 352 -7.76 25.99 -19.12
C THR A 352 -9.25 26.19 -18.84
N MET A 353 -9.63 26.54 -17.60
CA MET A 353 -11.02 26.78 -17.21
C MET A 353 -11.48 28.22 -17.45
N LEU A 354 -10.54 29.17 -17.62
CA LEU A 354 -10.85 30.59 -17.86
C LEU A 354 -11.79 30.82 -19.07
N PRO A 355 -11.58 30.18 -20.24
CA PRO A 355 -12.47 30.32 -21.38
C PRO A 355 -13.87 29.76 -21.11
N LEU A 356 -13.97 28.65 -20.37
CA LEU A 356 -15.23 28.00 -20.02
C LEU A 356 -16.09 28.88 -19.08
N LEU A 357 -15.45 29.66 -18.20
CA LEU A 357 -16.14 30.63 -17.34
C LEU A 357 -16.60 31.88 -18.10
N GLN A 358 -15.88 32.28 -19.15
CA GLN A 358 -16.24 33.43 -19.99
C GLN A 358 -17.39 33.12 -20.97
N THR A 359 -17.57 31.85 -21.35
CA THR A 359 -18.64 31.43 -22.27
C THR A 359 -20.02 31.28 -21.63
N GLY A 360 -20.16 31.50 -20.32
CA GLY A 360 -21.46 31.54 -19.63
C GLY A 360 -22.27 30.24 -19.80
N PHE A 361 -21.91 29.23 -19.01
CA PHE A 361 -22.89 28.19 -18.64
C PHE A 361 -23.75 28.68 -17.49
#